data_AF-A0A6F9XJ51-F1
#
_entry.id   AF-A0A6F9XJ51-F1
#
_cell.length_a   1.000
_cell.length_b   1.000
_cell.length_c   1.000
_cell.angle_alpha   90.00
_cell.angle_beta   90.00
_cell.angle_gamma   90.00
#
_symmetry.space_group_name_H-M   'P 1'
#
loop_
_entity.id
_entity.type
_entity.pdbx_description
1 polymer ?
#
loop_
_entity_poly.entity_id
_entity_poly.type
_entity_poly.pdbx_seq_one_letter_code
_entity_poly.pdbx_strand_id
1 'polypeptide(L)'
;MEVTLTGKNNTELTLKVNRSNIEVYSELPQINFEYSDSFSMSQFLIEIALKVWKDFKPKEANSFSSDYCEFYDRKLDNNGYLEILQNKTLSFEAPYVEEKQKQYLLYRFNKRKMQSFCYDLAQLEKTIKN
;
A
#
# COMPACT_ATOMS: atom_id res chain seq x y z
N MET A 1 3.50 15.35 -1.84
CA MET A 1 2.64 15.38 -0.64
C MET A 1 3.03 14.20 0.23
N GLU A 2 3.05 14.36 1.55
CA GLU A 2 3.38 13.30 2.50
C GLU A 2 2.27 13.18 3.53
N VAL A 3 1.87 11.95 3.87
CA VAL A 3 0.83 11.65 4.85
C VAL A 3 1.25 10.44 5.68
N THR A 4 1.22 10.57 7.01
CA THR A 4 1.46 9.46 7.93
C THR A 4 0.13 8.94 8.46
N LEU A 5 -0.04 7.63 8.43
CA LEU A 5 -1.16 6.90 9.02
C LEU A 5 -0.66 6.16 10.26
N THR A 6 -1.44 6.23 11.33
CA THR A 6 -1.20 5.46 12.56
C THR A 6 -2.25 4.37 12.68
N GLY A 7 -1.81 3.12 12.78
CA GLY A 7 -2.64 1.94 12.96
C GLY A 7 -2.98 1.66 14.43
N LYS A 8 -3.77 0.60 14.69
CA LYS A 8 -4.25 0.27 16.05
C LYS A 8 -3.11 -0.01 17.06
N ASN A 9 -1.96 -0.50 16.60
CA ASN A 9 -0.81 -0.88 17.43
C ASN A 9 0.29 0.20 17.46
N ASN A 10 -0.07 1.47 17.24
CA ASN A 10 0.88 2.58 17.02
C ASN A 10 1.89 2.30 15.89
N THR A 11 1.54 1.42 14.96
CA THR A 11 2.30 1.18 13.74
C THR A 11 2.09 2.35 12.80
N GLU A 12 3.18 2.83 12.19
CA GLU A 12 3.12 3.97 11.28
C GLU A 12 3.48 3.57 9.85
N LEU A 13 2.66 4.05 8.92
CA LEU A 13 2.95 4.03 7.49
C LEU A 13 2.99 5.46 6.96
N THR A 14 4.07 5.81 6.28
CA THR A 14 4.21 7.10 5.60
C THR A 14 3.99 6.93 4.11
N LEU A 15 2.97 7.59 3.57
CA LEU A 15 2.70 7.67 2.14
C LEU A 15 3.38 8.91 1.57
N LYS A 16 4.29 8.71 0.61
CA LYS A 16 4.90 9.78 -0.19
C LYS A 16 4.31 9.77 -1.58
N VAL A 17 3.70 10.89 -1.95
CA VAL A 17 2.94 11.05 -3.18
C VAL A 17 3.73 11.93 -4.15
N ASN A 18 4.10 11.33 -5.27
CA ASN A 18 4.96 11.90 -6.29
C ASN A 18 4.13 12.11 -7.57
N ARG A 19 4.69 12.75 -8.60
CA ARG A 19 3.97 13.05 -9.86
C ARG A 19 3.45 11.82 -10.62
N SER A 20 3.98 10.64 -10.34
CA SER A 20 3.72 9.42 -11.12
C SER A 20 3.43 8.18 -10.27
N ASN A 21 3.80 8.18 -8.99
CA ASN A 21 3.75 7.01 -8.11
C ASN A 21 3.32 7.44 -6.70
N ILE A 22 2.84 6.45 -5.94
CA ILE A 22 2.62 6.56 -4.49
C ILE A 22 3.53 5.54 -3.83
N GLU A 23 4.38 6.01 -2.94
CA GLU A 23 5.34 5.18 -2.22
C GLU A 23 4.93 5.04 -0.76
N VAL A 24 5.14 3.86 -0.19
CA VAL A 24 4.85 3.52 1.20
C VAL A 24 6.16 3.28 1.92
N TYR A 25 6.30 3.90 3.08
CA TYR A 25 7.49 3.81 3.92
C TYR A 25 7.14 3.46 5.36
N SER A 26 8.07 2.81 6.06
CA SER A 26 8.03 2.61 7.51
C SER A 26 9.44 2.59 8.09
N GLU A 27 9.57 2.74 9.41
CA GLU A 27 10.83 2.52 10.12
C GLU A 27 11.16 1.03 10.24
N LEU A 28 10.16 0.15 10.07
CA LEU A 28 10.35 -1.30 10.07
C LEU A 28 10.43 -1.81 8.62
N PRO A 29 11.33 -2.77 8.33
CA PRO A 29 11.42 -3.39 7.01
C PRO A 29 10.26 -4.36 6.73
N GLN A 30 9.61 -4.87 7.77
CA GLN A 30 8.43 -5.71 7.67
C GLN A 30 7.41 -5.22 8.71
N ILE A 31 6.16 -5.05 8.28
CA ILE A 31 5.12 -4.50 9.16
C ILE A 31 3.74 -5.04 8.81
N ASN A 32 3.00 -5.41 9.86
CA ASN A 32 1.56 -5.64 9.79
C ASN A 32 0.85 -4.37 10.26
N PHE A 33 0.29 -3.64 9.31
CA PHE A 33 -0.45 -2.40 9.57
C PHE A 33 -1.94 -2.70 9.67
N GLU A 34 -2.47 -2.71 10.89
CA GLU A 34 -3.90 -2.85 11.14
C GLU A 34 -4.56 -1.46 11.25
N TYR A 35 -5.57 -1.21 10.42
CA TYR A 35 -6.33 0.04 10.44
C TYR A 35 -7.65 -0.07 11.22
N SER A 36 -8.13 1.07 11.72
CA SER A 36 -9.35 1.16 12.54
C SER A 36 -10.60 0.66 11.79
N ASP A 37 -11.56 0.13 12.54
CA ASP A 37 -12.83 -0.31 11.97
C ASP A 37 -13.68 0.82 11.41
N SER A 38 -13.54 2.02 11.98
CA SER A 38 -14.20 3.25 11.53
C SER A 38 -13.51 3.90 10.31
N PHE A 39 -12.35 3.39 9.89
CA PHE A 39 -11.58 3.93 8.78
C PHE A 39 -11.74 3.08 7.52
N SER A 40 -12.01 3.72 6.37
CA SER A 40 -11.97 3.04 5.07
C SER A 40 -10.64 3.32 4.40
N MET A 41 -9.76 2.32 4.40
CA MET A 41 -8.47 2.39 3.74
C MET A 41 -8.64 2.51 2.24
N SER A 42 -9.58 1.77 1.66
CA SER A 42 -9.85 1.81 0.22
C SER A 42 -10.25 3.22 -0.25
N GLN A 43 -11.17 3.89 0.46
CA GLN A 43 -11.62 5.24 0.11
C GLN A 43 -10.49 6.26 0.29
N PHE A 44 -9.76 6.21 1.40
CA PHE A 44 -8.62 7.08 1.63
C PHE A 44 -7.60 6.98 0.49
N LEU A 45 -7.22 5.76 0.10
CA LEU A 45 -6.24 5.56 -0.98
C LEU A 45 -6.77 6.03 -2.34
N ILE A 46 -8.07 5.86 -2.63
CA ILE A 46 -8.70 6.39 -3.85
C ILE A 46 -8.58 7.92 -3.90
N GLU A 47 -8.84 8.62 -2.79
CA GLU A 47 -8.72 10.08 -2.71
C GLU A 47 -7.28 10.56 -2.91
N ILE A 48 -6.30 9.81 -2.37
CA ILE A 48 -4.88 10.08 -2.63
C ILE A 48 -4.53 9.80 -4.11
N ALA A 49 -5.01 8.70 -4.67
CA ALA A 49 -4.73 8.28 -6.04
C ALA A 49 -5.29 9.27 -7.07
N LEU A 50 -6.48 9.84 -6.83
CA LEU A 50 -7.09 10.86 -7.70
C LEU A 50 -6.26 12.14 -7.80
N LYS A 51 -5.41 12.44 -6.81
CA LYS A 51 -4.47 13.57 -6.86
C LYS A 51 -3.30 13.33 -7.82
N VAL A 52 -2.99 12.06 -8.13
CA VAL A 52 -1.91 11.67 -9.05
C VAL A 52 -2.46 11.31 -10.43
N TRP A 53 -3.54 10.53 -10.47
CA TRP A 53 -4.17 10.01 -11.68
C TRP A 53 -5.64 10.45 -11.73
N LYS A 54 -5.95 11.49 -12.50
CA LYS A 54 -7.28 12.14 -12.52
C LYS A 54 -8.46 11.22 -12.86
N ASP A 55 -8.21 10.18 -13.64
CA ASP A 55 -9.18 9.18 -14.08
C ASP A 55 -9.06 7.86 -13.30
N PHE A 56 -8.48 7.91 -12.09
CA PHE A 56 -8.31 6.75 -11.23
C PHE A 56 -9.67 6.11 -10.89
N LYS A 57 -9.75 4.79 -11.08
CA LYS A 57 -10.90 3.96 -10.71
C LYS A 57 -10.38 2.58 -10.31
N PRO A 58 -10.82 2.00 -9.18
CA PRO A 58 -10.49 0.63 -8.81
C PRO A 58 -10.89 -0.37 -9.91
N LYS A 59 -10.04 -1.36 -10.17
CA LYS A 59 -10.23 -2.39 -11.20
C LYS A 59 -9.51 -3.67 -10.79
N GLU A 60 -10.14 -4.81 -11.01
CA GLU A 60 -9.53 -6.12 -10.82
C GLU A 60 -8.22 -6.28 -11.62
N ALA A 61 -7.25 -6.98 -11.05
CA ALA A 61 -6.03 -7.32 -11.76
C ALA A 61 -6.32 -8.34 -12.87
N ASN A 62 -5.75 -8.13 -14.06
CA ASN A 62 -5.92 -9.02 -15.21
C ASN A 62 -4.58 -9.47 -15.82
N SER A 63 -3.49 -9.19 -15.13
CA SER A 63 -2.12 -9.51 -15.51
C SER A 63 -1.19 -9.33 -14.31
N PHE A 64 -0.01 -9.95 -14.35
CA PHE A 64 1.05 -9.73 -13.34
C PHE A 64 1.40 -8.24 -13.17
N SER A 65 1.43 -7.48 -14.26
CA SER A 65 1.75 -6.04 -14.21
C SER A 65 0.70 -5.18 -13.47
N SER A 66 -0.51 -5.71 -13.30
CA SER A 66 -1.59 -5.10 -12.50
C SER A 66 -1.75 -5.75 -11.13
N ASP A 67 -1.05 -6.83 -10.83
CA ASP A 67 -1.07 -7.46 -9.52
C ASP A 67 -0.21 -6.64 -8.55
N TYR A 68 -0.74 -6.37 -7.36
CA TYR A 68 -0.04 -5.61 -6.32
C TYR A 68 0.76 -6.48 -5.36
N CYS A 69 0.72 -7.82 -5.46
CA CYS A 69 1.38 -8.70 -4.47
C CYS A 69 2.89 -8.45 -4.33
N GLU A 70 3.55 -7.97 -5.38
CA GLU A 70 4.98 -7.66 -5.37
C GLU A 70 5.28 -6.30 -6.00
N PHE A 71 6.42 -5.70 -5.66
CA PHE A 71 7.04 -4.62 -6.43
C PHE A 71 8.54 -4.85 -6.56
N TYR A 72 9.07 -4.70 -7.77
CA TYR A 72 10.50 -4.82 -8.03
C TYR A 72 11.20 -3.47 -7.83
N ASP A 73 12.18 -3.40 -6.93
CA ASP A 73 13.08 -2.26 -6.79
C ASP A 73 14.39 -2.49 -7.56
N ARG A 74 14.52 -1.79 -8.69
CA ARG A 74 15.68 -1.89 -9.57
C ARG A 74 17.01 -1.50 -8.93
N LYS A 75 17.00 -0.65 -7.89
CA LYS A 75 18.26 -0.22 -7.25
C LYS A 75 18.82 -1.31 -6.36
N LEU A 76 17.94 -2.09 -5.75
CA LEU A 76 18.28 -3.18 -4.84
C LEU A 76 18.30 -4.53 -5.55
N ASP A 77 17.84 -4.58 -6.80
CA ASP A 77 17.67 -5.80 -7.59
C ASP A 77 16.87 -6.87 -6.82
N ASN A 78 15.81 -6.44 -6.12
CA ASN A 78 14.99 -7.33 -5.31
C ASN A 78 13.53 -6.86 -5.24
N ASN A 79 12.65 -7.76 -4.84
CA ASN A 79 11.21 -7.51 -4.70
C ASN A 79 10.83 -7.22 -3.26
N GLY A 80 9.95 -6.25 -3.06
CA GLY A 80 9.15 -6.15 -1.84
C GLY A 80 7.73 -6.64 -2.08
N TYR A 81 7.02 -6.93 -1.00
CA TYR A 81 5.75 -7.63 -1.03
C TYR A 81 4.66 -6.87 -0.28
N LEU A 82 3.41 -7.07 -0.74
CA LEU A 82 2.22 -6.53 -0.11
C LEU A 82 1.12 -7.59 -0.15
N GLU A 83 0.55 -7.86 1.02
CA GLU A 83 -0.59 -8.75 1.15
C GLU A 83 -1.71 -8.07 1.96
N ILE A 84 -2.96 -8.29 1.53
CA ILE A 84 -4.13 -7.97 2.34
C ILE A 84 -4.43 -9.20 3.21
N LEU A 85 -4.15 -9.10 4.50
CA LEU A 85 -4.51 -10.12 5.47
C LEU A 85 -5.96 -9.96 5.90
N GLN A 86 -6.49 -11.02 6.53
CA GLN A 86 -7.78 -10.95 7.22
C GLN A 86 -7.75 -9.86 8.32
N ASN A 87 -8.92 -9.38 8.74
CA ASN A 87 -9.07 -8.40 9.82
C ASN A 87 -8.41 -7.02 9.55
N LYS A 88 -8.57 -6.47 8.34
CA LYS A 88 -8.11 -5.09 8.01
C LYS A 88 -6.62 -4.87 8.29
N THR A 89 -5.81 -5.89 8.03
CA THR A 89 -4.36 -5.83 8.21
C THR A 89 -3.67 -5.86 6.86
N LEU A 90 -2.74 -4.93 6.65
CA LEU A 90 -1.88 -4.90 5.48
C LEU A 90 -0.49 -5.38 5.89
N SER A 91 -0.02 -6.46 5.28
CA SER A 91 1.33 -6.96 5.49
C SER A 91 2.23 -6.39 4.41
N PHE A 92 3.34 -5.76 4.82
CA PHE A 92 4.36 -5.25 3.92
C PHE A 92 5.71 -5.86 4.25
N GLU A 93 6.49 -6.13 3.21
CA GLU A 93 7.89 -6.54 3.32
C GLU A 93 8.75 -5.73 2.34
N ALA A 94 9.80 -5.10 2.86
CA ALA A 94 10.76 -4.33 2.09
C ALA A 94 11.63 -5.24 1.20
N PRO A 95 12.08 -4.76 0.02
CA PRO A 95 12.97 -5.51 -0.86
C PRO A 95 14.36 -5.75 -0.26
N TYR A 96 14.76 -5.00 0.76
CA TYR A 96 16.07 -5.16 1.38
C TYR A 96 16.06 -4.61 2.80
N VAL A 97 16.85 -5.24 3.67
CA VAL A 97 17.05 -4.83 5.05
C VAL A 97 18.51 -4.43 5.24
N GLU A 98 18.75 -3.18 5.60
CA GLU A 98 20.06 -2.66 5.96
C GLU A 98 20.02 -2.15 7.41
N GLU A 99 20.87 -2.69 8.30
CA GLU A 99 20.81 -2.43 9.75
C GLU A 99 20.86 -0.94 10.15
N LYS A 100 21.43 -0.07 9.30
CA LYS A 100 21.56 1.38 9.56
C LYS A 100 20.47 2.21 8.90
N GLN A 101 19.56 1.60 8.15
CA GLN A 101 18.50 2.30 7.44
C GLN A 101 17.42 2.74 8.42
N LYS A 102 17.15 4.05 8.44
CA LYS A 102 16.14 4.66 9.31
C LYS A 102 14.71 4.51 8.79
N GLN A 103 14.57 4.32 7.48
CA GLN A 103 13.27 4.23 6.82
C GLN A 103 13.39 3.35 5.58
N TYR A 104 12.52 2.36 5.50
CA TYR A 104 12.45 1.38 4.42
C TYR A 104 11.36 1.76 3.43
N LEU A 105 11.67 1.67 2.14
CA LEU A 105 10.64 1.70 1.09
C LEU A 105 9.94 0.34 1.09
N LEU A 106 8.70 0.31 1.56
CA LEU A 106 7.89 -0.90 1.64
C LEU A 106 7.17 -1.21 0.35
N TYR A 107 6.77 -0.18 -0.41
CA TYR A 107 6.06 -0.39 -1.66
C TYR A 107 6.11 0.84 -2.57
N ARG A 108 6.10 0.62 -3.90
CA ARG A 108 5.92 1.68 -4.91
C ARG A 108 4.76 1.36 -5.85
N PHE A 109 3.63 2.00 -5.62
CA PHE A 109 2.46 1.86 -6.48
C PHE A 109 2.61 2.66 -7.77
N ASN A 110 2.40 1.96 -8.89
CA ASN A 110 1.96 2.58 -10.13
C ASN A 110 0.41 2.61 -10.18
N LYS A 111 -0.15 3.27 -11.19
CA LYS A 111 -1.61 3.38 -11.36
C LYS A 111 -2.30 2.01 -11.33
N ARG A 112 -1.84 1.04 -12.14
CA ARG A 112 -2.50 -0.26 -12.30
C ARG A 112 -2.51 -1.06 -11.00
N LYS A 113 -1.41 -1.07 -10.26
CA LYS A 113 -1.31 -1.76 -8.96
C LYS A 113 -2.14 -1.09 -7.88
N MET A 114 -2.20 0.25 -7.88
CA MET A 114 -3.10 0.95 -6.95
C MET A 114 -4.58 0.64 -7.28
N GLN A 115 -4.94 0.51 -8.57
CA GLN A 115 -6.31 0.20 -8.97
C GLN A 115 -6.77 -1.18 -8.47
N SER A 116 -5.94 -2.21 -8.60
CA SER A 116 -6.24 -3.56 -8.12
C SER A 116 -6.21 -3.63 -6.60
N PHE A 117 -5.24 -2.98 -5.96
CA PHE A 117 -5.17 -2.94 -4.51
C PHE A 117 -6.40 -2.28 -3.89
N CYS A 118 -6.83 -1.11 -4.40
CA CYS A 118 -8.06 -0.47 -3.95
C CYS A 118 -9.32 -1.30 -4.27
N TYR A 119 -9.31 -2.09 -5.35
CA TYR A 119 -10.43 -2.96 -5.69
C TYR A 119 -10.59 -4.06 -4.64
N ASP A 120 -9.52 -4.80 -4.34
CA ASP A 120 -9.55 -5.89 -3.37
C ASP A 120 -9.84 -5.39 -1.94
N LEU A 121 -9.25 -4.26 -1.54
CA LEU A 121 -9.56 -3.63 -0.25
C LEU A 121 -11.04 -3.27 -0.13
N ALA A 122 -11.62 -2.67 -1.18
CA ALA A 122 -13.03 -2.30 -1.16
C ALA A 122 -13.94 -3.53 -1.10
N GLN A 123 -13.55 -4.65 -1.70
CA GLN A 123 -14.30 -5.90 -1.60
C GLN A 123 -14.21 -6.50 -0.19
N LEU A 124 -13.01 -6.54 0.42
CA LEU A 124 -12.85 -6.98 1.80
C LEU A 124 -13.66 -6.13 2.79
N GLU A 125 -13.59 -4.81 2.66
CA GLU A 125 -14.30 -3.87 3.55
C GLU A 125 -15.83 -3.98 3.44
N LYS A 126 -16.37 -4.41 2.28
CA LYS A 126 -17.80 -4.70 2.12
C LYS A 126 -18.19 -6.02 2.79
N THR A 127 -17.35 -7.06 2.65
CA THR A 127 -17.62 -8.38 3.23
C THR A 127 -17.65 -8.33 4.76
N ILE A 128 -16.79 -7.53 5.40
CA ILE A 128 -16.73 -7.40 6.87
C ILE A 128 -17.95 -6.67 7.45
N LYS A 129 -18.67 -5.88 6.64
CA LYS A 129 -19.85 -5.11 7.10
C LYS A 129 -21.15 -5.91 7.12
N ASN A 130 -21.16 -7.11 6.57
CA ASN A 130 -22.32 -8.02 6.52
C ASN A 130 -22.17 -9.14 7.55
#